data_AF-A0AAJ2B7F9-F1
#
_entry.id   AF-A0AAJ2B7F9-F1
#
_cell.length_a   1.000
_cell.length_b   1.000
_cell.length_c   1.000
_cell.angle_alpha   90.00
_cell.angle_beta   90.00
_cell.angle_gamma   90.00
#
_symmetry.space_group_name_H-M   'P 1'
#
loop_
_entity.id
_entity.type
_entity.pdbx_description
1 polymer ?
#
loop_
_entity_poly.entity_id
_entity_poly.type
_entity_poly.pdbx_seq_one_letter_code
_entity_poly.pdbx_strand_id
1 'polypeptide(L)'
;MIGPDPVLIEVKLGELDRRGRQQRDAIRQLMNFFENDEIASLRGLGTIRRTIHQSSEIRYADVMEDTIIAASRTGVAFESPEPGLWYVAITDGSIDVDATLGGLGLGRPIAYLLNETKSIRAWAPYSPFILSIRDRESSYRFIWGDVIVFVIYDLDELVAAAKLRGLTTTLFSRDQDSVFELVEPTTRRNIRLAWQMFDRLAFEFTSPAWLLATTVERLDAQAVQSSATSEEDRLTATELVF
;
A
#
# COMPACT_ATOMS: atom_id res chain seq x y z
N MET A 1 -7.30 0.26 -9.31
CA MET A 1 -7.80 -0.65 -10.35
C MET A 1 -8.91 0.06 -11.13
N ILE A 2 -8.81 0.13 -12.46
CA ILE A 2 -9.90 0.59 -13.34
C ILE A 2 -10.45 -0.69 -13.99
N GLY A 3 -11.73 -1.00 -13.74
CA GLY A 3 -12.38 -2.19 -14.29
C GLY A 3 -13.53 -2.68 -13.41
N PRO A 4 -14.39 -3.57 -13.93
CA PRO A 4 -15.45 -4.19 -13.15
C PRO A 4 -14.86 -5.06 -12.03
N ASP A 5 -15.65 -5.29 -10.97
CA ASP A 5 -15.25 -6.16 -9.88
C ASP A 5 -14.95 -7.58 -10.35
N PRO A 6 -13.96 -8.25 -9.74
CA PRO A 6 -13.61 -9.60 -10.12
C PRO A 6 -14.74 -10.57 -9.77
N VAL A 7 -15.08 -11.43 -10.73
CA VAL A 7 -16.01 -12.54 -10.52
C VAL A 7 -15.22 -13.80 -10.23
N LEU A 8 -15.35 -14.36 -9.02
CA LEU A 8 -14.69 -15.60 -8.66
C LEU A 8 -15.49 -16.81 -9.15
N ILE A 9 -14.81 -17.68 -9.91
CA ILE A 9 -15.39 -18.93 -10.43
C ILE A 9 -14.52 -20.09 -9.94
N GLU A 10 -15.11 -21.00 -9.17
CA GLU A 10 -14.49 -22.28 -8.79
C GLU A 10 -15.27 -23.42 -9.45
N VAL A 11 -14.58 -24.24 -10.25
CA VAL A 11 -15.18 -25.39 -10.93
C VAL A 11 -14.79 -26.66 -10.18
N LYS A 12 -15.78 -27.47 -9.83
CA LYS A 12 -15.58 -28.78 -9.18
C LYS A 12 -16.21 -29.89 -10.01
N LEU A 13 -15.54 -31.04 -10.00
CA LEU A 13 -16.09 -32.27 -10.59
C LEU A 13 -16.96 -32.99 -9.55
N GLY A 14 -18.17 -33.39 -9.97
CA GLY A 14 -19.10 -34.17 -9.13
C GLY A 14 -19.93 -33.32 -8.17
N GLU A 15 -20.59 -33.99 -7.22
CA GLU A 15 -21.40 -33.33 -6.20
C GLU A 15 -20.54 -32.63 -5.15
N LEU A 16 -21.01 -31.48 -4.66
CA LEU A 16 -20.31 -30.74 -3.62
C LEU A 16 -20.41 -31.49 -2.28
N ASP A 17 -19.26 -31.83 -1.72
CA ASP A 17 -19.15 -32.27 -0.34
C ASP A 17 -19.34 -31.10 0.66
N ARG A 18 -19.21 -31.37 1.96
CA ARG A 18 -19.34 -30.33 3.00
C ARG A 18 -18.36 -29.17 2.77
N ARG A 19 -17.11 -29.49 2.40
CA ARG A 19 -16.07 -28.48 2.15
C ARG A 19 -16.40 -27.63 0.92
N GLY A 20 -16.88 -28.26 -0.15
CA GLY A 20 -17.30 -27.57 -1.36
C GLY A 20 -18.46 -26.62 -1.11
N ARG A 21 -19.43 -26.99 -0.26
CA ARG A 21 -20.50 -26.08 0.15
C ARG A 21 -19.97 -24.88 0.93
N GLN A 22 -19.05 -25.09 1.89
CA GLN A 22 -18.43 -24.00 2.65
C GLN A 22 -17.64 -23.04 1.75
N GLN A 23 -16.88 -23.54 0.78
CA GLN A 23 -16.13 -22.71 -0.16
C GLN A 23 -17.07 -21.90 -1.07
N ARG A 24 -18.14 -22.53 -1.59
CA ARG A 24 -19.17 -21.82 -2.36
C ARG A 24 -19.81 -20.69 -1.55
N ASP A 25 -20.13 -20.94 -0.28
CA ASP A 25 -20.76 -19.94 0.58
C ASP A 25 -19.78 -18.79 0.91
N ALA A 26 -18.48 -19.10 1.09
CA ALA A 26 -17.44 -18.08 1.25
C ALA A 26 -17.25 -17.21 -0.02
N ILE A 27 -17.30 -17.82 -1.22
CA ILE A 27 -17.27 -17.08 -2.48
C ILE A 27 -18.49 -16.16 -2.59
N ARG A 28 -19.69 -16.64 -2.24
CA ARG A 28 -20.92 -15.82 -2.24
C ARG A 28 -20.83 -14.64 -1.29
N GLN A 29 -20.27 -14.81 -0.09
CA GLN A 29 -20.03 -13.71 0.83
C GLN A 29 -19.09 -12.66 0.23
N LEU A 30 -18.03 -13.10 -0.44
CA LEU A 30 -17.08 -12.18 -1.09
C LEU A 30 -17.71 -11.45 -2.28
N MET A 31 -18.49 -12.15 -3.11
CA MET A 31 -19.24 -11.51 -4.21
C MET A 31 -20.25 -10.49 -3.68
N ASN A 32 -20.96 -10.82 -2.60
CA ASN A 32 -21.88 -9.88 -1.95
C ASN A 32 -21.14 -8.63 -1.41
N PHE A 33 -19.93 -8.80 -0.89
CA PHE A 33 -19.11 -7.67 -0.48
C PHE A 33 -18.71 -6.77 -1.66
N PHE A 34 -18.28 -7.35 -2.79
CA PHE A 34 -17.97 -6.56 -3.98
C PHE A 34 -19.20 -5.86 -4.57
N GLU A 35 -20.36 -6.49 -4.52
CA GLU A 35 -21.61 -5.89 -5.04
C GLU A 35 -22.14 -4.74 -4.16
N ASN A 36 -22.01 -4.85 -2.84
CA ASN A 36 -22.64 -3.91 -1.91
C ASN A 36 -21.68 -2.94 -1.22
N ASP A 37 -20.38 -3.05 -1.48
CA ASP A 37 -19.31 -2.30 -0.79
C ASP A 37 -19.28 -2.46 0.74
N GLU A 38 -20.13 -3.30 1.32
CA GLU A 38 -20.25 -3.48 2.76
C GLU A 38 -20.66 -4.91 3.12
N ILE A 39 -20.07 -5.42 4.19
CA ILE A 39 -20.45 -6.73 4.74
C ILE A 39 -20.10 -6.81 6.24
N ALA A 40 -20.96 -7.44 7.01
CA ALA A 40 -20.66 -7.79 8.40
C ALA A 40 -19.91 -9.12 8.49
N SER A 41 -18.97 -9.23 9.43
CA SER A 41 -18.36 -10.52 9.77
C SER A 41 -17.58 -11.20 8.65
N LEU A 42 -17.11 -10.44 7.64
CA LEU A 42 -16.25 -11.01 6.60
C LEU A 42 -14.97 -11.52 7.23
N ARG A 43 -14.78 -12.84 7.19
CA ARG A 43 -13.68 -13.55 7.85
C ARG A 43 -13.62 -13.32 9.37
N GLY A 44 -14.77 -13.07 10.02
CA GLY A 44 -14.86 -12.88 11.47
C GLY A 44 -14.41 -11.51 11.95
N LEU A 45 -14.18 -10.55 11.04
CA LEU A 45 -13.90 -9.16 11.38
C LEU A 45 -15.21 -8.39 11.67
N GLY A 46 -15.12 -7.14 12.10
CA GLY A 46 -16.30 -6.28 12.21
C GLY A 46 -16.96 -6.00 10.85
N THR A 47 -17.81 -4.98 10.81
CA THR A 47 -18.30 -4.46 9.52
C THR A 47 -17.13 -3.94 8.70
N ILE A 48 -16.97 -4.49 7.49
CA ILE A 48 -15.97 -4.04 6.53
C ILE A 48 -16.70 -3.25 5.45
N ARG A 49 -16.20 -2.06 5.17
CA ARG A 49 -16.69 -1.21 4.08
C ARG A 49 -15.57 -0.90 3.09
N ARG A 50 -15.84 -1.13 1.80
CA ARG A 50 -15.03 -0.64 0.70
C ARG A 50 -15.37 0.82 0.47
N THR A 51 -14.35 1.66 0.43
CA THR A 51 -14.50 3.11 0.22
C THR A 51 -13.59 3.55 -0.90
N ILE A 52 -14.11 4.42 -1.76
CA ILE A 52 -13.29 5.07 -2.78
C ILE A 52 -12.45 6.16 -2.13
N HIS A 53 -11.18 6.23 -2.52
CA HIS A 53 -10.31 7.34 -2.13
C HIS A 53 -10.62 8.56 -3.00
N GLN A 54 -10.55 9.75 -2.40
CA GLN A 54 -10.74 11.00 -3.16
C GLN A 54 -9.48 11.32 -3.97
N SER A 55 -8.30 11.06 -3.40
CA SER A 55 -7.03 11.19 -4.09
C SER A 55 -6.80 10.07 -5.10
N SER A 56 -6.62 10.44 -6.36
CA SER A 56 -6.16 9.53 -7.41
C SER A 56 -4.79 8.94 -7.08
N GLU A 57 -4.66 7.63 -7.29
CA GLU A 57 -3.42 6.91 -7.08
C GLU A 57 -2.30 7.40 -8.00
N ILE A 58 -1.14 7.70 -7.39
CA ILE A 58 0.09 8.11 -8.10
C ILE A 58 1.09 6.95 -8.03
N ARG A 59 1.65 6.58 -9.18
CA ARG A 59 2.66 5.54 -9.33
C ARG A 59 3.85 6.04 -10.12
N TYR A 60 5.04 5.60 -9.75
CA TYR A 60 6.31 5.95 -10.39
C TYR A 60 7.01 4.72 -11.00
N ALA A 61 6.23 3.74 -11.48
CA ALA A 61 6.77 2.56 -12.15
C ALA A 61 7.67 2.94 -13.34
N ASP A 62 7.28 3.98 -14.08
CA ASP A 62 8.06 4.53 -15.20
C ASP A 62 9.43 5.05 -14.73
N VAL A 63 9.49 5.74 -13.58
CA VAL A 63 10.76 6.25 -13.01
C VAL A 63 11.67 5.10 -12.58
N MET A 64 11.12 4.04 -11.99
CA MET A 64 11.90 2.84 -11.66
C MET A 64 12.45 2.18 -12.93
N GLU A 65 11.62 2.01 -13.96
CA GLU A 65 12.04 1.48 -15.26
C GLU A 65 13.19 2.30 -15.87
N ASP A 66 13.04 3.62 -15.90
CA ASP A 66 14.08 4.54 -16.40
C ASP A 66 15.37 4.43 -15.56
N THR A 67 15.26 4.25 -14.25
CA THR A 67 16.41 4.04 -13.35
C THR A 67 17.17 2.76 -13.72
N ILE A 68 16.46 1.66 -13.99
CA ILE A 68 17.08 0.39 -14.43
C ILE A 68 17.77 0.54 -15.78
N ILE A 69 17.12 1.23 -16.72
CA ILE A 69 17.67 1.51 -18.05
C ILE A 69 18.94 2.38 -17.93
N ALA A 70 18.94 3.39 -17.07
CA ALA A 70 20.09 4.25 -16.83
C ALA A 70 21.27 3.49 -16.21
N ALA A 71 21.01 2.66 -15.20
CA ALA A 71 22.03 1.81 -14.57
C ALA A 71 22.70 0.88 -15.57
N SER A 72 21.93 0.36 -16.54
CA SER A 72 22.44 -0.49 -17.62
C SER A 72 23.54 0.17 -18.47
N ARG A 73 23.61 1.51 -18.49
CA ARG A 73 24.60 2.28 -19.26
C ARG A 73 25.78 2.73 -18.40
N THR A 74 25.57 2.90 -17.11
CA THR A 74 26.47 3.62 -16.20
C THR A 74 27.02 2.74 -15.08
N GLY A 75 26.52 1.53 -14.92
CA GLY A 75 26.84 0.63 -13.81
C GLY A 75 25.92 0.83 -12.60
N VAL A 76 25.41 2.04 -12.39
CA VAL A 76 24.54 2.40 -11.27
C VAL A 76 23.70 3.65 -11.57
N ALA A 77 22.46 3.68 -11.11
CA ALA A 77 21.60 4.86 -11.19
C ALA A 77 20.72 5.03 -9.94
N PHE A 78 20.37 6.28 -9.65
CA PHE A 78 19.53 6.69 -8.53
C PHE A 78 18.55 7.76 -9.01
N GLU A 79 17.28 7.61 -8.66
CA GLU A 79 16.28 8.63 -8.92
C GLU A 79 15.37 8.81 -7.70
N SER A 80 14.96 10.07 -7.46
CA SER A 80 14.06 10.42 -6.36
C SER A 80 12.83 11.13 -6.91
N PRO A 81 11.71 10.41 -7.14
CA PRO A 81 10.49 11.01 -7.69
C PRO A 81 9.75 11.90 -6.68
N GLU A 82 9.97 11.70 -5.38
CA GLU A 82 9.44 12.54 -4.31
C GLU A 82 10.34 12.49 -3.06
N PRO A 83 10.27 13.50 -2.16
CA PRO A 83 11.12 13.58 -0.98
C PRO A 83 11.14 12.29 -0.16
N GLY A 84 12.35 11.81 0.13
CA GLY A 84 12.60 10.60 0.90
C GLY A 84 12.48 9.31 0.12
N LEU A 85 11.83 9.28 -1.04
CA LEU A 85 11.71 8.09 -1.88
C LEU A 85 12.88 8.03 -2.87
N TRP A 86 13.59 6.91 -2.88
CA TRP A 86 14.71 6.63 -3.75
C TRP A 86 14.54 5.30 -4.45
N TYR A 87 14.75 5.32 -5.76
CA TYR A 87 14.93 4.14 -6.59
C TYR A 87 16.39 4.00 -6.94
N VAL A 88 16.92 2.79 -6.74
CA VAL A 88 18.34 2.50 -6.95
C VAL A 88 18.44 1.26 -7.80
N ALA A 89 19.22 1.32 -8.88
CA ALA A 89 19.55 0.17 -9.71
C ALA A 89 21.06 0.05 -9.86
N ILE A 90 21.60 -1.14 -9.62
CA ILE A 90 23.05 -1.44 -9.68
C ILE A 90 23.24 -2.65 -10.60
N THR A 91 24.09 -2.49 -11.62
CA THR A 91 24.46 -3.57 -12.56
C THR A 91 25.93 -3.91 -12.51
N ASP A 92 26.76 -3.05 -11.93
CA ASP A 92 28.19 -3.27 -11.76
C ASP A 92 28.48 -3.75 -10.33
N GLY A 93 28.93 -5.00 -10.20
CA GLY A 93 29.25 -5.63 -8.91
C GLY A 93 30.48 -5.06 -8.22
N SER A 94 31.22 -4.14 -8.85
CA SER A 94 32.32 -3.40 -8.21
C SER A 94 31.86 -2.18 -7.42
N ILE A 95 30.59 -1.78 -7.55
CA ILE A 95 30.01 -0.67 -6.80
C ILE A 95 29.90 -1.03 -5.31
N ASP A 96 30.46 -0.18 -4.47
CA ASP A 96 30.27 -0.23 -3.02
C ASP A 96 28.85 0.21 -2.68
N VAL A 97 27.98 -0.77 -2.43
CA VAL A 97 26.56 -0.55 -2.10
C VAL A 97 26.41 0.23 -0.80
N ASP A 98 27.24 -0.04 0.21
CA ASP A 98 27.12 0.61 1.52
C ASP A 98 27.51 2.09 1.44
N ALA A 99 28.61 2.41 0.76
CA ALA A 99 29.01 3.80 0.51
C ALA A 99 27.97 4.54 -0.33
N THR A 100 27.44 3.86 -1.33
CA THR A 100 26.40 4.35 -2.22
C THR A 100 25.12 4.73 -1.45
N LEU A 101 24.61 3.82 -0.62
CA LEU A 101 23.39 4.07 0.16
C LEU A 101 23.64 5.06 1.31
N GLY A 102 24.82 5.02 1.92
CA GLY A 102 25.21 5.98 2.97
C GLY A 102 25.25 7.43 2.47
N GLY A 103 25.50 7.65 1.18
CA GLY A 103 25.51 8.98 0.56
C GLY A 103 24.13 9.66 0.48
N LEU A 104 23.03 8.92 0.67
CA LEU A 104 21.67 9.46 0.57
C LEU A 104 21.27 10.33 1.77
N GLY A 105 22.01 10.29 2.89
CA GLY A 105 21.76 11.14 4.05
C GLY A 105 20.43 10.89 4.77
N LEU A 106 19.92 9.66 4.73
CA LEU A 106 18.61 9.27 5.26
C LEU A 106 18.63 9.17 6.78
N GLY A 107 17.60 9.69 7.45
CA GLY A 107 17.46 9.68 8.90
C GLY A 107 16.92 8.35 9.43
N ARG A 108 15.73 7.95 8.97
CA ARG A 108 15.07 6.68 9.35
C ARG A 108 14.66 5.89 8.10
N PRO A 109 15.63 5.36 7.34
CA PRO A 109 15.34 4.64 6.11
C PRO A 109 14.67 3.29 6.35
N ILE A 110 13.72 2.96 5.48
CA ILE A 110 13.30 1.60 5.19
C ILE A 110 13.73 1.24 3.77
N ALA A 111 14.37 0.08 3.61
CA ALA A 111 14.88 -0.38 2.32
C ALA A 111 14.20 -1.70 1.92
N TYR A 112 13.89 -1.79 0.63
CA TYR A 112 13.29 -2.96 -0.01
C TYR A 112 14.22 -3.44 -1.10
N LEU A 113 14.84 -4.60 -0.91
CA LEU A 113 15.62 -5.28 -1.94
C LEU A 113 14.68 -6.10 -2.83
N LEU A 114 14.30 -5.54 -3.98
CA LEU A 114 13.27 -6.15 -4.83
C LEU A 114 13.72 -7.51 -5.39
N ASN A 115 15.02 -7.70 -5.60
CA ASN A 115 15.59 -8.98 -6.05
C ASN A 115 15.37 -10.10 -5.02
N GLU A 116 15.54 -9.81 -3.73
CA GLU A 116 15.31 -10.78 -2.66
C GLU A 116 13.81 -11.08 -2.56
N THR A 117 12.97 -10.03 -2.49
CA THR A 117 11.51 -10.18 -2.41
C THR A 117 10.96 -10.97 -3.59
N LYS A 118 11.46 -10.72 -4.81
CA LYS A 118 11.15 -11.50 -6.01
C LYS A 118 11.49 -12.98 -5.81
N SER A 119 12.71 -13.26 -5.35
CA SER A 119 13.25 -14.62 -5.23
C SER A 119 12.50 -15.46 -4.20
N ILE A 120 12.13 -14.87 -3.07
CA ILE A 120 11.34 -15.54 -2.02
C ILE A 120 9.82 -15.46 -2.23
N ARG A 121 9.37 -14.82 -3.32
CA ARG A 121 7.95 -14.59 -3.65
C ARG A 121 7.16 -13.80 -2.60
N ALA A 122 7.84 -12.98 -1.79
CA ALA A 122 7.21 -12.14 -0.78
C ALA A 122 6.51 -10.89 -1.37
N TRP A 123 6.51 -10.75 -2.69
CA TRP A 123 5.79 -9.68 -3.41
C TRP A 123 4.30 -9.99 -3.60
N ALA A 124 3.84 -11.22 -3.33
CA ALA A 124 2.40 -11.48 -3.32
C ALA A 124 1.78 -10.88 -2.05
N PRO A 125 0.61 -10.21 -2.12
CA PRO A 125 -0.34 -10.20 -3.24
C PRO A 125 -0.25 -8.96 -4.16
N TYR A 126 0.86 -8.24 -4.19
CA TYR A 126 1.03 -7.03 -5.03
C TYR A 126 1.11 -7.36 -6.52
N SER A 127 1.04 -6.32 -7.35
CA SER A 127 1.23 -6.44 -8.79
C SER A 127 2.59 -7.11 -9.12
N PRO A 128 2.64 -8.12 -10.00
CA PRO A 128 3.90 -8.69 -10.45
C PRO A 128 4.82 -7.62 -11.05
N PHE A 129 6.12 -7.66 -10.75
CA PHE A 129 7.09 -6.68 -11.25
C PHE A 129 7.13 -6.59 -12.78
N ILE A 130 6.82 -7.66 -13.50
CA ILE A 130 6.72 -7.68 -14.97
C ILE A 130 5.62 -6.76 -15.52
N LEU A 131 4.66 -6.33 -14.70
CA LEU A 131 3.64 -5.35 -15.08
C LEU A 131 4.09 -3.90 -14.82
N SER A 132 5.19 -3.73 -14.07
CA SER A 132 5.77 -2.43 -13.74
C SER A 132 7.04 -2.14 -14.54
N ILE A 133 7.83 -3.17 -14.87
CA ILE A 133 9.00 -3.11 -15.75
C ILE A 133 8.60 -3.69 -17.10
N ARG A 134 8.21 -2.82 -18.02
CA ARG A 134 7.66 -3.11 -19.34
C ARG A 134 8.74 -3.25 -20.40
N ASP A 135 9.86 -2.55 -20.26
CA ASP A 135 11.03 -2.73 -21.12
C ASP A 135 11.52 -4.18 -20.99
N ARG A 136 11.52 -4.87 -22.13
CA ARG A 136 11.76 -6.31 -22.19
C ARG A 136 13.13 -6.65 -21.61
N GLU A 137 14.17 -5.92 -22.02
CA GLU A 137 15.55 -6.18 -21.60
C GLU A 137 15.73 -5.95 -20.10
N SER A 138 15.26 -4.79 -19.61
CA SER A 138 15.27 -4.45 -18.17
C SER A 138 14.53 -5.49 -17.33
N SER A 139 13.37 -5.96 -17.82
CA SER A 139 12.58 -7.00 -17.15
C SER A 139 13.34 -8.33 -17.07
N TYR A 140 13.96 -8.78 -18.18
CA TYR A 140 14.76 -10.02 -18.19
C TYR A 140 15.95 -9.93 -17.24
N ARG A 141 16.70 -8.83 -17.29
CA ARG A 141 17.87 -8.62 -16.44
C ARG A 141 17.50 -8.58 -14.96
N PHE A 142 16.38 -7.92 -14.62
CA PHE A 142 15.86 -7.94 -13.25
C PHE A 142 15.46 -9.35 -12.81
N ILE A 143 14.76 -10.11 -13.67
CA ILE A 143 14.35 -11.49 -13.38
C ILE A 143 15.58 -12.38 -13.13
N TRP A 144 16.63 -12.24 -13.95
CA TRP A 144 17.86 -13.02 -13.80
C TRP A 144 18.82 -12.55 -12.72
N GLY A 145 18.63 -11.33 -12.20
CA GLY A 145 19.49 -10.77 -11.17
C GLY A 145 20.73 -10.05 -11.72
N ASP A 146 20.75 -9.73 -13.01
CA ASP A 146 21.80 -8.93 -13.66
C ASP A 146 21.68 -7.43 -13.34
N VAL A 147 20.61 -7.03 -12.65
CA VAL A 147 20.43 -5.73 -12.02
C VAL A 147 19.86 -5.94 -10.63
N ILE A 148 20.50 -5.32 -9.64
CA ILE A 148 20.07 -5.27 -8.24
C ILE A 148 19.27 -3.98 -8.06
N VAL A 149 18.03 -4.09 -7.57
CA VAL A 149 17.10 -2.98 -7.46
C VAL A 149 16.67 -2.79 -6.01
N PHE A 150 16.80 -1.56 -5.52
CA PHE A 150 16.28 -1.13 -4.24
C PHE A 150 15.19 -0.08 -4.39
N VAL A 151 14.21 -0.15 -3.51
CA VAL A 151 13.33 0.98 -3.18
C VAL A 151 13.62 1.37 -1.75
N ILE A 152 13.92 2.63 -1.51
CA ILE A 152 14.26 3.13 -0.18
C ILE A 152 13.35 4.31 0.14
N TYR A 153 12.82 4.36 1.35
CA TYR A 153 12.03 5.48 1.80
C TYR A 153 12.48 5.96 3.17
N ASP A 154 12.68 7.26 3.34
CA ASP A 154 12.96 7.86 4.64
C ASP A 154 11.67 8.16 5.41
N LEU A 155 11.46 7.46 6.54
CA LEU A 155 10.29 7.65 7.39
C LEU A 155 10.28 9.03 8.07
N ASP A 156 11.41 9.74 8.14
CA ASP A 156 11.43 11.12 8.64
C ASP A 156 10.64 12.07 7.72
N GLU A 157 10.65 11.84 6.41
CA GLU A 157 9.86 12.62 5.45
C GLU A 157 8.36 12.41 5.66
N LEU A 158 7.93 11.19 6.02
CA LEU A 158 6.55 10.92 6.38
C LEU A 158 6.13 11.68 7.64
N VAL A 159 6.98 11.69 8.67
CA VAL A 159 6.71 12.41 9.91
C VAL A 159 6.67 13.92 9.66
N ALA A 160 7.58 14.45 8.85
CA ALA A 160 7.59 15.86 8.46
C ALA A 160 6.31 16.24 7.69
N ALA A 161 5.92 15.44 6.69
CA ALA A 161 4.72 15.67 5.89
C ALA A 161 3.43 15.58 6.72
N ALA A 162 3.34 14.65 7.67
CA ALA A 162 2.22 14.56 8.60
C ALA A 162 2.16 15.78 9.55
N LYS A 163 3.31 16.21 10.07
CA LYS A 163 3.42 17.40 10.93
C LYS A 163 2.99 18.68 10.21
N LEU A 164 3.30 18.84 8.93
CA LEU A 164 2.82 19.96 8.11
C LEU A 164 1.29 20.01 8.01
N ARG A 165 0.61 18.88 8.21
CA ARG A 165 -0.85 18.77 8.27
C ARG A 165 -1.41 18.89 9.70
N GLY A 166 -0.59 19.25 10.68
CA GLY A 166 -0.99 19.36 12.09
C GLY A 166 -1.21 18.03 12.80
N LEU A 167 -0.74 16.91 12.23
CA LEU A 167 -0.90 15.57 12.80
C LEU A 167 0.35 15.14 13.57
N THR A 168 0.17 14.32 14.59
CA THR A 168 1.25 13.61 15.25
C THR A 168 1.36 12.20 14.68
N THR A 169 2.59 11.71 14.51
CA THR A 169 2.86 10.38 13.96
C THR A 169 3.57 9.50 14.97
N THR A 170 3.05 8.29 15.20
CA THR A 170 3.77 7.21 15.87
C THR A 170 4.19 6.21 14.80
N LEU A 171 5.48 5.89 14.72
CA LEU A 171 5.99 4.84 13.84
C LEU A 171 6.06 3.51 14.61
N PHE A 172 5.80 2.41 13.92
CA PHE A 172 5.90 1.07 14.46
C PHE A 172 6.87 0.23 13.63
N SER A 173 7.46 -0.78 14.27
CA SER A 173 8.29 -1.78 13.60
C SER A 173 7.44 -2.84 12.88
N ARG A 174 8.12 -3.68 12.09
CA ARG A 174 7.54 -4.78 11.30
C ARG A 174 6.91 -5.90 12.12
N ASP A 175 7.11 -5.91 13.44
CA ASP A 175 6.48 -6.84 14.39
C ASP A 175 5.01 -6.48 14.68
N GLN A 176 4.57 -5.28 14.29
CA GLN A 176 3.18 -4.84 14.38
C GLN A 176 2.51 -4.87 13.00
N ASP A 177 1.18 -4.89 12.97
CA ASP A 177 0.41 -4.92 11.72
C ASP A 177 0.44 -3.57 10.96
N SER A 178 0.76 -2.48 11.66
CA SER A 178 0.74 -1.12 11.12
C SER A 178 2.14 -0.54 11.02
N VAL A 179 2.39 0.31 10.02
CA VAL A 179 3.64 1.07 9.86
C VAL A 179 3.63 2.34 10.70
N PHE A 180 2.48 3.03 10.74
CA PHE A 180 2.32 4.25 11.51
C PHE A 180 0.88 4.47 11.96
N GLU A 181 0.73 5.30 12.97
CA GLU A 181 -0.53 5.89 13.44
C GLU A 181 -0.45 7.41 13.28
N LEU A 182 -1.49 8.01 12.68
CA LEU A 182 -1.71 9.45 12.71
C LEU A 182 -2.69 9.77 13.82
N VAL A 183 -2.42 10.82 14.57
CA VAL A 183 -3.28 11.32 15.63
C VAL A 183 -3.53 12.81 15.42
N GLU A 184 -4.80 13.20 15.39
CA GLU A 184 -5.20 14.61 15.44
C GLU A 184 -5.08 15.10 16.90
N PRO A 185 -4.23 16.10 17.20
CA PRO A 185 -3.95 16.50 18.58
C PRO A 185 -5.19 16.99 19.34
N THR A 186 -6.08 17.73 18.66
CA THR A 186 -7.24 18.38 19.27
C THR A 186 -8.36 17.41 19.61
N THR A 187 -8.74 16.55 18.67
CA THR A 187 -9.87 15.62 18.84
C THR A 187 -9.45 14.25 19.38
N ARG A 188 -8.14 13.96 19.37
CA ARG A 188 -7.56 12.65 19.69
C ARG A 188 -8.02 11.51 18.76
N ARG A 189 -8.70 11.82 17.65
CA ARG A 189 -8.99 10.86 16.59
C ARG A 189 -7.68 10.33 16.02
N ASN A 190 -7.70 9.06 15.65
CA ASN A 190 -6.53 8.41 15.10
C ASN A 190 -6.90 7.46 13.97
N ILE A 191 -5.89 7.17 13.15
CA ILE A 191 -5.97 6.14 12.14
C ILE A 191 -4.60 5.49 11.98
N ARG A 192 -4.60 4.20 11.67
CA ARG A 192 -3.38 3.43 11.40
C ARG A 192 -3.32 3.02 9.95
N LEU A 193 -2.12 3.06 9.37
CA LEU A 193 -1.85 2.47 8.07
C LEU A 193 -1.19 1.12 8.25
N ALA A 194 -1.81 0.08 7.70
CA ALA A 194 -1.27 -1.28 7.72
C ALA A 194 -0.02 -1.40 6.85
N TRP A 195 0.94 -2.25 7.22
CA TRP A 195 2.13 -2.52 6.41
C TRP A 195 1.79 -2.97 4.99
N GLN A 196 0.72 -3.75 4.83
CA GLN A 196 0.28 -4.23 3.52
C GLN A 196 -0.11 -3.09 2.58
N MET A 197 -0.66 -1.98 3.09
CA MET A 197 -0.96 -0.81 2.27
C MET A 197 0.31 0.01 2.00
N PHE A 198 1.21 0.10 2.98
CA PHE A 198 2.44 0.86 2.86
C PHE A 198 3.44 0.24 1.88
N ASP A 199 3.57 -1.09 1.90
CA ASP A 199 4.48 -1.86 1.04
C ASP A 199 4.19 -1.70 -0.47
N ARG A 200 3.01 -1.19 -0.84
CA ARG A 200 2.70 -0.77 -2.21
C ARG A 200 3.68 0.27 -2.75
N LEU A 201 4.31 1.07 -1.88
CA LEU A 201 5.34 2.03 -2.30
C LEU A 201 6.54 1.35 -2.97
N ALA A 202 6.88 0.15 -2.51
CA ALA A 202 8.01 -0.61 -3.03
C ALA A 202 7.60 -1.59 -4.13
N PHE A 203 6.44 -2.24 -3.96
CA PHE A 203 6.03 -3.33 -4.84
C PHE A 203 5.12 -2.91 -5.98
N GLU A 204 4.50 -1.74 -5.87
CA GLU A 204 3.66 -1.14 -6.92
C GLU A 204 4.08 0.28 -7.28
N PHE A 205 5.22 0.72 -6.73
CA PHE A 205 5.83 2.03 -6.96
C PHE A 205 4.89 3.19 -6.64
N THR A 206 3.99 3.01 -5.66
CA THR A 206 3.02 4.06 -5.28
C THR A 206 3.68 5.18 -4.51
N SER A 207 3.19 6.40 -4.69
CA SER A 207 3.65 7.59 -3.94
C SER A 207 3.40 7.48 -2.42
N PRO A 208 4.45 7.58 -1.57
CA PRO A 208 4.31 7.85 -0.13
C PRO A 208 3.41 9.04 0.19
N ALA A 209 3.50 10.15 -0.56
CA ALA A 209 2.63 11.31 -0.37
C ALA A 209 1.14 10.97 -0.60
N TRP A 210 0.85 10.12 -1.59
CA TRP A 210 -0.50 9.59 -1.82
C TRP A 210 -0.98 8.65 -0.70
N LEU A 211 -0.09 7.77 -0.20
CA LEU A 211 -0.41 6.90 0.96
C LEU A 211 -0.76 7.72 2.20
N LEU A 212 -0.01 8.80 2.46
CA LEU A 212 -0.33 9.74 3.54
C LEU A 212 -1.68 10.43 3.29
N ALA A 213 -1.91 10.96 2.08
CA ALA A 213 -3.14 11.66 1.74
C ALA A 213 -4.38 10.78 1.93
N THR A 214 -4.36 9.56 1.41
CA THR A 214 -5.47 8.59 1.55
C THR A 214 -5.71 8.15 3.00
N THR A 215 -4.67 8.14 3.82
CA THR A 215 -4.79 7.88 5.26
C THR A 215 -5.46 9.06 5.98
N VAL A 216 -5.08 10.29 5.64
CA VAL A 216 -5.69 11.51 6.17
C VAL A 216 -7.17 11.62 5.76
N GLU A 217 -7.50 11.35 4.49
CA GLU A 217 -8.89 11.30 4.03
C GLU A 217 -9.77 10.39 4.88
N ARG A 218 -9.24 9.22 5.26
CA ARG A 218 -9.97 8.27 6.10
C ARG A 218 -10.09 8.75 7.54
N LEU A 219 -9.08 9.43 8.08
CA LEU A 219 -9.18 10.09 9.39
C LEU A 219 -10.29 11.15 9.38
N ASP A 220 -10.36 11.97 8.33
CA ASP A 220 -11.36 13.03 8.18
C ASP A 220 -12.77 12.46 8.02
N ALA A 221 -12.93 11.39 7.25
CA ALA A 221 -14.22 10.71 7.08
C ALA A 221 -14.81 10.19 8.40
N GLN A 222 -13.98 9.86 9.40
CA GLN A 222 -14.47 9.50 10.73
C GLN A 222 -15.19 10.66 11.44
N ALA A 223 -14.75 11.92 11.26
CA ALA A 223 -15.43 13.07 11.86
C ALA A 223 -16.86 13.22 11.32
N VAL A 224 -17.01 13.08 10.00
CA VAL A 224 -18.31 13.24 9.33
C VAL A 224 -19.29 12.16 9.79
N GLN A 225 -18.82 10.92 9.96
CA GLN A 225 -19.66 9.83 10.45
C GLN A 225 -20.07 10.01 11.91
N SER A 226 -19.14 10.46 12.78
CA SER A 226 -19.45 10.75 14.19
C SER A 226 -20.42 11.92 14.36
N SER A 227 -20.33 12.96 13.51
CA SER A 227 -21.30 14.06 13.54
C SER A 227 -22.69 13.62 13.07
N ALA A 228 -22.77 12.83 12.00
CA ALA A 228 -24.06 12.35 11.45
C ALA A 228 -24.80 11.43 12.43
N THR A 229 -24.10 10.49 13.09
CA THR A 229 -24.71 9.63 14.13
C THR A 229 -25.19 10.45 15.33
N SER A 230 -24.45 11.48 15.73
CA SER A 230 -24.89 12.36 16.83
C SER A 230 -26.12 13.22 16.51
N GLU A 231 -26.39 13.46 15.23
CA GLU A 231 -27.52 14.24 14.74
C GLU A 231 -28.78 13.35 14.56
N GLU A 232 -28.61 12.11 14.07
CA GLU A 232 -29.67 11.09 14.04
C GLU A 232 -30.13 10.69 15.46
N ASP A 233 -29.21 10.53 16.41
CA ASP A 233 -29.55 10.26 17.81
C ASP A 233 -30.31 11.43 18.46
N ARG A 234 -30.05 12.67 18.03
CA ARG A 234 -30.79 13.85 18.49
C ARG A 234 -32.19 13.95 17.88
N LEU A 235 -32.34 13.60 16.61
CA LEU A 235 -33.64 13.62 15.92
C LEU A 235 -34.56 12.52 16.45
N THR A 236 -34.04 11.31 16.66
CA THR A 236 -34.80 10.19 17.27
C THR A 236 -35.18 10.45 18.73
N ALA A 237 -34.33 11.12 19.50
CA ALA A 237 -34.66 11.53 20.87
C ALA A 237 -35.75 12.63 20.92
N THR A 238 -35.90 13.44 19.87
CA THR A 238 -36.92 14.50 19.80
C THR A 238 -38.27 13.96 19.35
N GLU A 239 -38.31 12.90 18.54
CA GLU A 239 -39.57 12.23 18.12
C GLU A 239 -40.19 11.31 19.18
N LEU A 240 -39.47 11.00 20.27
CA LEU A 240 -40.00 10.26 21.43
C LEU A 240 -40.60 11.15 22.52
N VAL A 241 -40.69 12.47 22.28
CA VAL A 241 -41.28 13.45 23.19
C VAL A 241 -42.45 14.17 22.50
N PHE A 242 -43.41 13.44 21.95
CA PHE A 242 -44.78 13.91 21.67
C PHE A 242 -45.81 12.78 21.76
#